data_AF-A0A6P0T618-F1
#
_entry.id   AF-A0A6P0T618-F1
#
_cell.length_a   1.000
_cell.length_b   1.000
_cell.length_c   1.000
_cell.angle_alpha   90.00
_cell.angle_beta   90.00
_cell.angle_gamma   90.00
#
_symmetry.space_group_name_H-M   'P 1'
#
loop_
_entity.id
_entity.type
_entity.pdbx_description
1 polymer ?
#
loop_
_entity_poly.entity_id
_entity_poly.type
_entity_poly.pdbx_seq_one_letter_code
_entity_poly.pdbx_strand_id
1 'polypeptide(L)'
;LGNQNLSFKSLLEQLAEITGLSAPQKTVPVWLPLSMAWIDECLLTAFGKTPSIPLNGVRMAQHPMYYDCSKAVRELGLPQSSIRKALKDAVDWFS
;
A
#
# COMPACT_ATOMS: atom_id res chain seq x y z
N LEU A 1 -11.76 3.40 2.18
CA LEU A 1 -11.37 4.45 1.21
C LEU A 1 -12.32 5.62 1.40
N GLY A 2 -11.80 6.83 1.61
CA GLY A 2 -12.65 8.02 1.63
C GLY A 2 -12.36 8.99 2.76
N ASN A 3 -11.09 9.25 2.99
CA ASN A 3 -10.69 10.33 3.88
C ASN A 3 -9.59 11.18 3.23
N GLN A 4 -8.33 10.82 3.42
CA GLN A 4 -7.20 11.45 2.74
C GLN A 4 -6.46 10.45 1.86
N ASN A 5 -6.05 10.94 0.69
CA ASN A 5 -5.15 10.22 -0.21
C ASN A 5 -3.71 10.48 0.25
N LEU A 6 -3.00 9.43 0.64
CA LEU A 6 -1.58 9.50 1.01
C LEU A 6 -0.76 8.59 0.11
N SER A 7 0.44 9.03 -0.24
CA SER A 7 1.41 8.15 -0.86
C SER A 7 1.87 7.10 0.15
N PHE A 8 2.27 5.92 -0.32
CA PHE A 8 2.78 4.86 0.55
C PHE A 8 3.99 5.33 1.37
N LYS A 9 4.87 6.14 0.77
CA LYS A 9 6.01 6.78 1.46
C LYS A 9 5.55 7.67 2.61
N SER A 10 4.58 8.56 2.37
CA SER A 10 4.07 9.47 3.40
C SER A 10 3.39 8.71 4.55
N LEU A 11 2.69 7.63 4.25
CA LEU A 11 2.11 6.75 5.27
C LEU A 11 3.21 6.13 6.17
N LEU A 12 4.28 5.61 5.55
CA LEU A 12 5.41 5.02 6.28
C LEU A 12 6.18 6.05 7.11
N GLU A 13 6.33 7.28 6.61
CA GLU A 13 6.92 8.39 7.37
C GLU A 13 6.10 8.71 8.62
N GLN A 14 4.76 8.78 8.51
CA GLN A 14 3.90 8.97 9.68
C GLN A 14 3.99 7.80 10.67
N LEU A 15 4.11 6.56 10.19
CA LEU A 15 4.30 5.40 11.07
C LEU A 15 5.65 5.43 11.78
N ALA A 16 6.71 5.85 11.11
CA ALA A 16 8.03 6.04 11.71
C ALA A 16 8.00 7.07 12.84
N GLU A 17 7.30 8.19 12.64
CA GLU A 17 7.10 9.20 13.70
C GLU A 17 6.34 8.66 14.91
N ILE A 18 5.34 7.78 14.69
CA ILE A 18 4.52 7.20 15.76
C ILE A 18 5.29 6.11 16.52
N THR A 19 5.99 5.23 15.79
CA THR A 19 6.67 4.06 16.36
C THR A 19 8.09 4.37 16.85
N GLY A 20 8.67 5.50 16.45
CA GLY A 20 10.09 5.81 16.67
C GLY A 20 11.05 4.98 15.81
N LEU A 21 10.54 4.17 14.88
CA LEU A 21 11.34 3.37 13.97
C LEU A 21 11.77 4.18 12.75
N SER A 22 12.88 3.79 12.11
CA SER A 22 13.34 4.48 10.89
C SER A 22 12.46 4.13 9.69
N ALA A 23 11.91 5.16 9.03
CA ALA A 23 11.19 4.98 7.77
C ALA A 23 12.14 4.50 6.65
N PRO A 24 11.67 3.63 5.73
CA PRO A 24 12.45 3.24 4.57
C PRO A 24 12.67 4.45 3.64
N GLN A 25 13.93 4.82 3.45
CA GLN A 25 14.30 5.98 2.63
C GLN A 25 14.51 5.67 1.14
N LYS A 26 14.65 4.38 0.80
CA LYS A 26 14.97 3.94 -0.55
C LYS A 26 13.74 3.35 -1.22
N THR A 27 13.45 3.83 -2.43
CA THR A 27 12.44 3.22 -3.31
C THR A 27 13.01 1.96 -3.95
N VAL A 28 12.24 0.87 -3.96
CA VAL A 28 12.61 -0.35 -4.68
C VAL A 28 12.45 -0.09 -6.18
N PRO A 29 13.51 -0.29 -6.99
CA PRO A 29 13.38 -0.17 -8.44
C PRO A 29 12.39 -1.20 -8.99
N VAL A 30 11.50 -0.77 -9.88
CA VAL A 30 10.41 -1.59 -10.43
C VAL A 30 10.92 -2.86 -11.15
N TRP A 31 12.14 -2.83 -11.70
CA TRP A 31 12.74 -3.99 -12.35
C TRP A 31 12.92 -5.18 -11.41
N LEU A 32 13.12 -4.95 -10.10
CA LEU A 32 13.35 -6.01 -9.13
C LEU A 32 12.10 -6.90 -8.96
N PRO A 33 10.93 -6.38 -8.54
CA PRO A 33 9.72 -7.19 -8.44
C PRO A 33 9.25 -7.71 -9.81
N LEU A 34 9.47 -6.98 -10.91
CA LEU A 34 9.15 -7.50 -12.26
C LEU A 34 10.00 -8.73 -12.62
N SER A 35 11.30 -8.70 -12.32
CA SER A 35 12.19 -9.84 -12.59
C SER A 35 11.82 -11.05 -11.73
N MET A 36 11.43 -10.82 -10.47
CA MET A 36 10.98 -11.88 -9.57
C MET A 36 9.66 -12.48 -10.05
N ALA A 37 8.68 -11.65 -10.43
CA ALA A 37 7.41 -12.09 -10.99
C ALA A 37 7.60 -12.88 -12.31
N TRP A 38 8.54 -12.46 -13.16
CA TRP A 38 8.87 -13.17 -14.40
C TRP A 38 9.48 -14.55 -14.14
N ILE A 39 10.43 -14.65 -13.20
CA ILE A 39 11.01 -15.94 -12.78
C ILE A 39 9.93 -16.85 -12.19
N ASP A 40 9.05 -16.28 -11.37
CA ASP A 40 7.96 -17.00 -10.71
C ASP A 40 6.94 -17.52 -11.72
N GLU A 41 6.52 -16.71 -12.69
CA GLU A 41 5.66 -17.15 -13.80
C GLU A 41 6.36 -18.20 -14.69
N CYS A 42 7.62 -18.03 -15.05
CA CYS A 42 8.32 -19.02 -15.90
C CYS A 42 8.53 -20.36 -15.19
N LEU A 43 8.88 -20.36 -13.91
CA LEU A 43 9.15 -21.58 -13.15
C LEU A 43 7.88 -22.24 -12.63
N LEU A 44 6.97 -21.51 -11.98
CA LEU A 44 5.78 -22.12 -11.37
C LEU A 44 4.74 -22.56 -12.40
N THR A 45 4.59 -21.84 -13.52
CA THR A 45 3.68 -22.26 -14.59
C THR A 45 4.17 -23.55 -15.25
N ALA A 46 5.48 -23.75 -15.36
CA ALA A 46 6.07 -25.01 -15.82
C ALA A 46 5.80 -26.19 -14.86
N PHE A 47 5.60 -25.92 -13.57
CA PHE A 47 5.28 -26.91 -12.54
C PHE A 47 3.76 -26.99 -12.22
N GLY A 48 2.90 -26.30 -12.97
CA GLY A 48 1.44 -26.31 -12.76
C GLY A 48 0.96 -25.65 -11.46
N LYS A 49 1.80 -24.81 -10.84
CA LYS A 49 1.48 -24.10 -9.59
C LYS A 49 1.09 -22.65 -9.88
N THR A 50 0.21 -22.08 -9.05
CA THR A 50 -0.18 -20.67 -9.15
C THR A 50 1.00 -19.76 -8.77
N PRO A 51 1.32 -18.73 -9.58
CA PRO A 51 2.39 -17.80 -9.28
C PRO A 51 2.12 -17.06 -7.98
N SER A 52 3.13 -16.99 -7.11
CA SER A 52 3.04 -16.27 -5.83
C SER A 52 3.11 -14.76 -6.02
N ILE A 53 3.70 -14.28 -7.12
CA ILE A 53 3.75 -12.86 -7.50
C ILE A 53 3.25 -12.72 -8.95
N PRO A 54 1.97 -12.38 -9.17
CA PRO A 54 1.47 -12.19 -10.52
C PRO A 54 2.06 -10.91 -11.13
N LEU A 55 2.56 -10.98 -12.38
CA LEU A 55 3.14 -9.83 -13.09
C LEU A 55 2.15 -8.65 -13.18
N ASN A 56 0.87 -8.96 -13.34
CA ASN A 56 -0.21 -7.98 -13.37
C ASN A 56 -0.37 -7.23 -12.03
N GLY A 57 -0.12 -7.90 -10.90
CA GLY A 57 -0.13 -7.27 -9.58
C GLY A 57 1.00 -6.24 -9.45
N VAL A 58 2.19 -6.57 -9.95
CA VAL A 58 3.35 -5.65 -9.96
C VAL A 58 3.09 -4.43 -10.86
N ARG A 59 2.42 -4.63 -12.01
CA ARG A 59 2.01 -3.52 -12.88
C ARG A 59 0.95 -2.65 -12.22
N MET A 60 -0.06 -3.25 -11.60
CA MET A 60 -1.14 -2.51 -10.93
C MET A 60 -0.61 -1.69 -9.73
N ALA A 61 0.35 -2.23 -8.98
CA ALA A 61 0.98 -1.54 -7.86
C ALA A 61 1.75 -0.26 -8.25
N GLN A 62 2.10 -0.09 -9.52
CA GLN A 62 2.73 1.14 -10.01
C GLN A 62 1.74 2.31 -10.13
N HIS A 63 0.44 2.04 -10.17
CA HIS A 63 -0.58 3.08 -10.30
C HIS A 63 -1.08 3.54 -8.93
N PRO A 64 -1.11 4.85 -8.65
CA PRO A 64 -1.62 5.36 -7.39
C PRO A 64 -3.14 5.11 -7.29
N MET A 65 -3.55 4.49 -6.20
CA MET A 65 -4.96 4.19 -5.91
C MET A 65 -5.61 5.32 -5.10
N TYR A 66 -5.71 6.51 -5.70
CA TYR A 66 -6.35 7.68 -5.09
C TYR A 66 -7.83 7.76 -5.46
N TYR A 67 -8.66 8.17 -4.50
CA TYR A 67 -10.11 8.22 -4.66
C TYR A 67 -10.69 9.52 -4.09
N ASP A 68 -11.77 10.00 -4.69
CA ASP A 68 -12.57 11.12 -4.19
C ASP A 68 -13.78 10.61 -3.40
N CYS A 69 -13.94 11.12 -2.17
CA CYS A 69 -15.05 10.79 -1.29
C CYS A 69 -16.00 11.97 -1.03
N SER A 70 -15.81 13.09 -1.73
CA SER A 70 -16.61 14.31 -1.57
C SER A 70 -18.12 14.04 -1.67
N LYS A 71 -18.52 13.12 -2.55
CA LYS A 71 -19.92 12.68 -2.68
C LYS A 71 -20.46 12.06 -1.38
N ALA A 72 -19.73 11.12 -0.78
CA ALA A 72 -20.15 10.44 0.45
C ALA A 72 -20.15 11.40 1.65
N VAL A 73 -19.19 12.32 1.71
CA VAL A 73 -19.16 13.37 2.74
C VAL A 73 -20.41 14.26 2.64
N ARG A 74 -20.73 14.73 1.43
CA ARG A 74 -21.85 15.65 1.20
C ARG A 74 -23.21 14.98 1.36
N GLU A 75 -23.39 13.78 0.80
CA GLU A 75 -24.70 13.14 0.68
C GLU A 75 -25.02 12.20 1.85
N LEU A 76 -24.00 11.62 2.48
CA LEU A 76 -24.16 10.63 3.56
C LEU A 76 -23.60 11.11 4.90
N GLY A 77 -23.01 12.31 4.96
CA GLY A 77 -22.39 12.83 6.17
C GLY A 77 -21.20 12.01 6.65
N LEU A 78 -20.44 11.38 5.73
CA LEU A 78 -19.33 10.50 6.07
C LEU A 78 -18.30 11.23 6.98
N PRO A 79 -18.06 10.77 8.21
CA PRO A 79 -17.16 11.44 9.14
C PRO A 79 -15.71 11.36 8.67
N GLN A 80 -15.01 12.49 8.76
CA GLN A 80 -13.61 12.64 8.38
C GLN A 80 -12.74 12.69 9.65
N SER A 81 -12.15 11.57 10.03
CA SER A 81 -11.22 11.45 11.17
C SER A 81 -9.76 11.61 10.74
N SER A 82 -8.84 11.93 11.66
CA SER A 82 -7.43 12.06 11.29
C SER A 82 -6.79 10.69 11.04
N ILE A 83 -6.07 10.54 9.91
CA ILE A 83 -5.33 9.31 9.60
C ILE A 83 -4.28 9.01 10.68
N ARG A 84 -3.61 10.04 11.19
CA ARG A 84 -2.60 9.88 12.25
C ARG A 84 -3.17 9.20 13.50
N LYS A 85 -4.41 9.50 13.89
CA LYS A 85 -5.07 8.83 15.01
C LYS A 85 -5.30 7.35 14.69
N ALA A 86 -5.85 7.06 13.52
CA ALA A 86 -6.08 5.67 13.10
C ALA A 86 -4.78 4.85 13.03
N LEU A 87 -3.68 5.45 12.54
CA LEU A 87 -2.36 4.81 12.54
C LEU A 87 -1.86 4.53 13.96
N LYS A 88 -2.03 5.48 14.88
CA LYS A 88 -1.65 5.29 16.29
C LYS A 88 -2.47 4.18 16.93
N ASP A 89 -3.79 4.21 16.79
CA ASP A 89 -4.69 3.21 17.35
C ASP A 89 -4.34 1.79 16.82
N ALA A 90 -3.93 1.69 15.54
CA ALA A 90 -3.47 0.43 14.97
C ALA A 90 -2.12 -0.03 15.56
N VAL A 91 -1.13 0.86 15.68
CA VAL A 91 0.17 0.55 16.31
C VAL A 91 -0.02 0.08 17.75
N ASP A 92 -0.85 0.78 18.52
CA ASP A 92 -1.17 0.45 19.91
C ASP A 92 -1.85 -0.93 20.03
N TRP A 93 -2.60 -1.36 19.00
CA TRP A 93 -3.25 -2.68 18.97
C TRP A 93 -2.29 -3.83 18.62
N PHE A 94 -1.29 -3.58 17.77
CA PHE A 94 -0.32 -4.60 17.34
C PHE A 94 0.87 -4.80 18.29
N SER A 95 1.09 -3.86 19.21
CA SER A 95 2.19 -3.88 20.19
C SER A 95 1.81 -4.65 21.45
#